data_AF-A0A1V5H5K9-F1
#
_entry.id   AF-A0A1V5H5K9-F1
#
_cell.length_a   1.000
_cell.length_b   1.000
_cell.length_c   1.000
_cell.angle_alpha   90.00
_cell.angle_beta   90.00
_cell.angle_gamma   90.00
#
_symmetry.space_group_name_H-M   'P 1'
#
loop_
_entity.id
_entity.type
_entity.pdbx_description
1 polymer ?
#
loop_
_entity_poly.entity_id
_entity_poly.type
_entity_poly.pdbx_seq_one_letter_code
_entity_poly.pdbx_strand_id
1 'polypeptide(L)'
;MPVLRPMVPADVDALLGFYRSLPPWIVHWFEPWPGVDRGRIEAHLTEAAAGEAVSLGLCDDAGAVLGHVFILAFCGPRPVFGIGLREEWVGKGWGRRMAQAVLCAADARELPLVTLTVFKDNARARHLYESLGFAVTGGHSARSPSDSLAMERCRPAVAAGGGMRASTLSLLRGGAAVRIPWAADLTYWMAGEKAKGRADPAWDDEEGFVAFHQGLGTMPYYDYGKFAAAVPVYDATVHTAAHSAGNRTRHSLRTPRGELWAEYVELPDSASTGCARHFVQTEDDLDVLTDLIERRRLAPANLDDYWARAAMWARHDGLPALGLPRSPLPAFCYEWAGVQNAAYLIADCEDKVRRLFALMEAQEAPVIHALCELHPPLVHFPDNLDSENLTGLYDRFLADTHRRRLEPLHAAGIACAVHLDGAVRGLLPKLAAARFDAVEALTPHPAGDATVDEMRALIGNASTILWGGVPGVLFAPPCTWDAMRRHVEHTLDAWRGRPFMLGVADQVSPDGDITFCRRIAALLEAR
;
A
#
# COMPACT_ATOMS: atom_id res chain seq x y z
N MET A 1 -24.50 1.65 -0.64
CA MET A 1 -23.86 2.40 -1.76
C MET A 1 -23.46 1.37 -2.81
N PRO A 2 -23.44 1.67 -4.12
CA PRO A 2 -23.04 0.68 -5.11
C PRO A 2 -21.62 0.18 -4.88
N VAL A 3 -21.42 -1.14 -4.89
CA VAL A 3 -20.12 -1.80 -4.71
C VAL A 3 -19.75 -2.51 -6.00
N LEU A 4 -18.49 -2.41 -6.40
CA LEU A 4 -17.94 -3.18 -7.51
C LEU A 4 -17.37 -4.49 -6.95
N ARG A 5 -17.86 -5.64 -7.43
CA ARG A 5 -17.39 -6.96 -6.97
C ARG A 5 -17.25 -7.96 -8.13
N PRO A 6 -16.48 -9.04 -7.98
CA PRO A 6 -16.47 -10.14 -8.93
C PRO A 6 -17.86 -10.76 -9.11
N MET A 7 -18.18 -11.10 -10.37
CA MET A 7 -19.36 -11.90 -10.69
C MET A 7 -19.00 -13.37 -10.64
N VAL A 8 -19.81 -14.15 -9.92
CA VAL A 8 -19.62 -15.60 -9.73
C VAL A 8 -20.73 -16.38 -10.44
N PRO A 9 -20.59 -17.69 -10.69
CA PRO A 9 -21.65 -18.49 -11.33
C PRO A 9 -23.03 -18.40 -10.67
N ALA A 10 -23.11 -18.07 -9.38
CA ALA A 10 -24.38 -17.82 -8.70
C ALA A 10 -25.10 -16.53 -9.13
N ASP A 11 -24.41 -15.59 -9.79
CA ASP A 11 -24.94 -14.28 -10.20
C ASP A 11 -25.62 -14.29 -11.59
N VAL A 12 -25.72 -15.45 -12.25
CA VAL A 12 -26.27 -15.60 -13.61
C VAL A 12 -27.61 -14.90 -13.77
N ASP A 13 -28.53 -15.08 -12.82
CA ASP A 13 -29.88 -14.54 -12.90
C ASP A 13 -29.91 -13.01 -12.71
N ALA A 14 -29.07 -12.50 -11.80
CA ALA A 14 -28.94 -11.07 -11.56
C ALA A 14 -28.34 -10.36 -12.79
N LEU A 15 -27.33 -10.97 -13.40
CA LEU A 15 -26.68 -10.44 -14.60
C LEU A 15 -27.58 -10.54 -15.83
N LEU A 16 -28.34 -11.63 -15.98
CA LEU A 16 -29.35 -11.77 -17.04
C LEU A 16 -30.47 -10.73 -16.87
N GLY A 17 -30.89 -10.47 -15.63
CA GLY A 17 -31.84 -9.41 -15.29
C GLY A 17 -31.32 -8.03 -15.70
N PHE A 18 -30.04 -7.74 -15.46
CA PHE A 18 -29.39 -6.52 -15.93
C PHE A 18 -29.45 -6.38 -17.45
N TYR A 19 -29.03 -7.38 -18.22
CA TYR A 19 -29.06 -7.30 -19.69
C TYR A 19 -30.47 -7.10 -20.25
N ARG A 20 -31.48 -7.76 -19.67
CA ARG A 20 -32.88 -7.58 -20.06
C ARG A 20 -33.45 -6.21 -19.69
N SER A 21 -32.86 -5.53 -18.72
CA SER A 21 -33.31 -4.19 -18.28
C SER A 21 -32.78 -3.05 -19.15
N LEU A 22 -31.81 -3.31 -20.03
CA LEU A 22 -31.18 -2.26 -20.83
C LEU A 22 -32.14 -1.75 -21.92
N PRO A 23 -32.34 -0.43 -22.04
CA PRO A 23 -33.17 0.13 -23.10
C PRO A 23 -32.52 -0.09 -24.48
N PRO A 24 -33.31 -0.11 -25.58
CA PRO A 24 -32.82 -0.44 -26.91
C PRO A 24 -31.60 0.38 -27.38
N TRP A 25 -31.50 1.64 -26.96
CA TRP A 25 -30.37 2.51 -27.32
C TRP A 25 -29.07 2.12 -26.61
N ILE A 26 -29.13 1.59 -25.37
CA ILE A 26 -27.95 1.03 -24.70
C ILE A 26 -27.56 -0.29 -25.34
N VAL A 27 -28.55 -1.15 -25.62
CA VAL A 27 -28.32 -2.44 -26.30
C VAL A 27 -27.67 -2.22 -27.67
N HIS A 28 -28.07 -1.18 -28.40
CA HIS A 28 -27.44 -0.81 -29.66
C HIS A 28 -25.92 -0.70 -29.54
N TRP A 29 -25.42 0.00 -28.52
CA TRP A 29 -24.00 0.21 -28.27
C TRP A 29 -23.31 -0.88 -27.44
N PHE A 30 -24.04 -1.58 -26.58
CA PHE A 30 -23.53 -2.58 -25.67
C PHE A 30 -24.35 -3.87 -25.76
N GLU A 31 -23.92 -4.73 -26.67
CA GLU A 31 -24.39 -6.11 -26.81
C GLU A 31 -23.15 -7.01 -26.91
N PRO A 32 -22.63 -7.50 -25.78
CA PRO A 32 -21.35 -8.20 -25.76
C PRO A 32 -21.42 -9.57 -26.45
N TRP A 33 -22.62 -10.14 -26.57
CA TRP A 33 -22.88 -11.35 -27.34
C TRP A 33 -24.18 -11.17 -28.13
N PRO A 34 -24.24 -11.53 -29.43
CA PRO A 34 -25.46 -11.42 -30.23
C PRO A 34 -26.59 -12.29 -29.65
N GLY A 35 -27.58 -11.67 -29.02
CA GLY A 35 -28.54 -12.38 -28.17
C GLY A 35 -27.88 -12.86 -26.86
N VAL A 36 -28.04 -12.10 -25.79
CA VAL A 36 -27.61 -12.51 -24.45
C VAL A 36 -28.61 -13.52 -23.89
N ASP A 37 -28.17 -14.76 -23.71
CA ASP A 37 -28.95 -15.83 -23.11
C ASP A 37 -28.29 -16.36 -21.82
N ARG A 38 -29.02 -17.20 -21.07
CA ARG A 38 -28.53 -17.76 -19.80
C ARG A 38 -27.26 -18.59 -20.00
N GLY A 39 -27.20 -19.44 -21.02
CA GLY A 39 -26.08 -20.36 -21.22
C GLY A 39 -24.77 -19.62 -21.50
N ARG A 40 -24.81 -18.51 -22.22
CA ARG A 40 -23.64 -17.66 -22.45
C ARG A 40 -23.15 -16.96 -21.18
N ILE A 41 -24.07 -16.49 -20.34
CA ILE A 41 -23.69 -15.88 -19.06
C ILE A 41 -23.08 -16.94 -18.14
N GLU A 42 -23.66 -18.14 -18.05
CA GLU A 42 -23.11 -19.26 -17.28
C GLU A 42 -21.69 -19.63 -17.73
N ALA A 43 -21.47 -19.74 -19.04
CA ALA A 43 -20.15 -20.02 -19.60
C ALA A 43 -19.14 -18.93 -19.24
N HIS A 44 -19.49 -17.66 -19.46
CA HIS A 44 -18.64 -16.50 -19.14
C HIS A 44 -18.26 -16.43 -17.66
N LEU A 45 -19.22 -16.66 -16.75
CA LEU A 45 -18.95 -16.63 -15.30
C LEU A 45 -18.15 -17.85 -14.83
N THR A 46 -18.27 -18.98 -15.54
CA THR A 46 -17.42 -20.15 -15.31
C THR A 46 -15.97 -19.88 -15.75
N GLU A 47 -15.78 -19.28 -16.92
CA GLU A 47 -14.46 -18.84 -17.40
C GLU A 47 -13.83 -17.81 -16.44
N ALA A 48 -14.64 -16.87 -15.93
CA ALA A 48 -14.18 -15.89 -14.94
C ALA A 48 -13.73 -16.56 -13.63
N ALA A 49 -14.50 -17.56 -13.14
CA ALA A 49 -14.12 -18.33 -11.95
C ALA A 49 -12.85 -19.17 -12.16
N ALA A 50 -12.61 -19.64 -13.39
CA ALA A 50 -11.37 -20.32 -13.78
C ALA A 50 -10.19 -19.37 -14.03
N GLY A 51 -10.43 -18.04 -14.00
CA GLY A 51 -9.42 -17.03 -14.28
C GLY A 51 -9.11 -16.84 -15.76
N GLU A 52 -9.92 -17.40 -16.66
CA GLU A 52 -9.80 -17.27 -18.13
C GLU A 52 -10.49 -16.00 -18.67
N ALA A 53 -11.31 -15.37 -17.84
CA ALA A 53 -11.94 -14.07 -18.06
C ALA A 53 -11.85 -13.20 -16.78
N VAL A 54 -12.11 -11.90 -16.91
CA VAL A 54 -12.36 -11.01 -15.76
C VAL A 54 -13.78 -10.52 -15.86
N SER A 55 -14.55 -10.58 -14.77
CA SER A 55 -15.96 -10.19 -14.74
C SER A 55 -16.31 -9.48 -13.44
N LEU A 56 -16.61 -8.18 -13.50
CA LEU A 56 -17.00 -7.38 -12.33
C LEU A 56 -18.38 -6.75 -12.55
N GLY A 57 -19.21 -6.77 -11.51
CA GLY A 57 -20.53 -6.14 -11.50
C GLY A 57 -20.61 -5.02 -10.47
N LEU A 58 -21.18 -3.89 -10.87
CA LEU A 58 -21.59 -2.82 -9.97
C LEU A 58 -22.94 -3.20 -9.36
N CYS A 59 -22.98 -3.50 -8.07
CA CYS A 59 -24.17 -4.00 -7.39
C CYS A 59 -24.66 -3.00 -6.34
N ASP A 60 -25.98 -2.88 -6.16
CA ASP A 60 -26.54 -2.19 -5.00
C ASP A 60 -26.57 -3.09 -3.75
N ASP A 61 -27.03 -2.53 -2.63
CA ASP A 61 -27.10 -3.21 -1.34
C ASP A 61 -28.12 -4.38 -1.34
N ALA A 62 -29.02 -4.43 -2.34
CA ALA A 62 -29.99 -5.52 -2.55
C ALA A 62 -29.46 -6.60 -3.51
N GLY A 63 -28.23 -6.47 -4.01
CA GLY A 63 -27.60 -7.40 -4.94
C GLY A 63 -28.02 -7.21 -6.40
N ALA A 64 -28.74 -6.15 -6.75
CA ALA A 64 -29.11 -5.87 -8.13
C ALA A 64 -27.91 -5.35 -8.93
N VAL A 65 -27.68 -5.93 -10.10
CA VAL A 65 -26.60 -5.50 -11.00
C VAL A 65 -27.01 -4.23 -11.74
N LEU A 66 -26.28 -3.15 -11.47
CA LEU A 66 -26.43 -1.80 -12.03
C LEU A 66 -25.52 -1.56 -13.24
N GLY A 67 -24.45 -2.35 -13.35
CA GLY A 67 -23.51 -2.33 -14.46
C GLY A 67 -22.65 -3.58 -14.49
N HIS A 68 -22.12 -3.89 -15.67
CA HIS A 68 -21.24 -5.03 -15.88
C HIS A 68 -20.02 -4.60 -16.70
N VAL A 69 -18.83 -4.99 -16.27
CA VAL A 69 -17.56 -4.77 -16.97
C VAL A 69 -16.75 -6.05 -16.98
N PHE A 70 -16.09 -6.34 -18.09
CA PHE A 70 -15.36 -7.59 -18.25
C PHE A 70 -14.21 -7.48 -19.25
N ILE A 71 -13.32 -8.46 -19.21
CA ILE A 71 -12.37 -8.77 -20.27
C ILE A 71 -12.52 -10.25 -20.64
N LEU A 72 -12.94 -10.51 -21.89
CA LEU A 72 -13.04 -11.86 -22.45
C LEU A 72 -11.70 -12.34 -22.97
N ALA A 73 -11.55 -13.66 -23.11
CA ALA A 73 -10.35 -14.30 -23.64
C ALA A 73 -9.09 -13.74 -22.95
N PHE A 74 -9.12 -13.65 -21.63
CA PHE A 74 -8.14 -12.94 -20.83
C PHE A 74 -6.76 -13.60 -20.88
N CYS A 75 -6.72 -14.91 -21.17
CA CYS A 75 -5.50 -15.67 -21.45
C CYS A 75 -5.17 -15.76 -22.95
N GLY A 76 -6.00 -15.19 -23.82
CA GLY A 76 -5.83 -15.21 -25.27
C GLY A 76 -4.92 -14.11 -25.80
N PRO A 77 -4.52 -14.18 -27.09
CA PRO A 77 -3.61 -13.20 -27.69
C PRO A 77 -4.24 -11.81 -27.88
N ARG A 78 -5.58 -11.72 -27.84
CA ARG A 78 -6.33 -10.47 -28.02
C ARG A 78 -7.53 -10.40 -27.06
N PRO A 79 -7.29 -10.12 -25.78
CA PRO A 79 -8.34 -9.94 -24.78
C PRO A 79 -9.31 -8.83 -25.19
N VAL A 80 -10.61 -9.03 -24.96
CA VAL A 80 -11.67 -8.11 -25.42
C VAL A 80 -12.37 -7.47 -24.22
N PHE A 81 -12.22 -6.15 -24.09
CA PHE A 81 -12.88 -5.35 -23.07
C PHE A 81 -14.32 -5.01 -23.46
N GLY A 82 -15.24 -5.10 -22.50
CA GLY A 82 -16.61 -4.63 -22.64
C GLY A 82 -17.16 -4.04 -21.35
N ILE A 83 -18.05 -3.06 -21.49
CA ILE A 83 -18.69 -2.37 -20.36
C ILE A 83 -20.09 -1.89 -20.70
N GLY A 84 -21.02 -2.10 -19.78
CA GLY A 84 -22.37 -1.55 -19.83
C GLY A 84 -22.86 -1.11 -18.46
N LEU A 85 -23.75 -0.12 -18.47
CA LEU A 85 -24.38 0.46 -17.29
C LEU A 85 -25.86 0.62 -17.57
N ARG A 86 -26.70 0.50 -16.53
CA ARG A 86 -28.10 0.94 -16.63
C ARG A 86 -28.15 2.45 -16.86
N GLU A 87 -29.20 2.90 -17.52
CA GLU A 87 -29.40 4.28 -17.96
C GLU A 87 -29.20 5.29 -16.83
N GLU A 88 -29.77 5.02 -15.65
CA GLU A 88 -29.72 5.89 -14.48
C GLU A 88 -28.31 6.01 -13.86
N TRP A 89 -27.35 5.18 -14.28
CA TRP A 89 -25.95 5.21 -13.83
C TRP A 89 -24.99 5.76 -14.88
N VAL A 90 -25.46 5.97 -16.11
CA VAL A 90 -24.71 6.67 -17.15
C VAL A 90 -24.53 8.14 -16.74
N GLY A 91 -23.33 8.69 -16.92
CA GLY A 91 -23.03 10.08 -16.56
C GLY A 91 -22.48 10.28 -15.15
N LYS A 92 -22.54 9.27 -14.27
CA LYS A 92 -22.17 9.39 -12.85
C LYS A 92 -20.74 8.97 -12.50
N GLY A 93 -19.83 8.93 -13.49
CA GLY A 93 -18.42 8.55 -13.29
C GLY A 93 -18.13 7.04 -13.17
N TRP A 94 -19.14 6.19 -12.99
CA TRP A 94 -18.97 4.75 -12.83
C TRP A 94 -18.33 4.04 -14.02
N GLY A 95 -18.58 4.49 -15.25
CA GLY A 95 -17.97 3.91 -16.44
C GLY A 95 -16.43 3.95 -16.40
N ARG A 96 -15.85 5.05 -15.89
CA ARG A 96 -14.39 5.17 -15.72
C ARG A 96 -13.89 4.24 -14.61
N ARG A 97 -14.53 4.27 -13.43
CA ARG A 97 -14.14 3.45 -12.28
C ARG A 97 -14.12 1.96 -12.60
N MET A 98 -15.20 1.48 -13.22
CA MET A 98 -15.34 0.08 -13.63
C MET A 98 -14.30 -0.32 -14.68
N ALA A 99 -14.10 0.53 -15.69
CA ALA A 99 -13.10 0.26 -16.72
C ALA A 99 -11.67 0.22 -16.16
N GLN A 100 -11.32 1.13 -15.26
CA GLN A 100 -10.02 1.13 -14.59
C GLN A 100 -9.79 -0.16 -13.79
N ALA A 101 -10.79 -0.65 -13.07
CA ALA A 101 -10.66 -1.87 -12.27
C ALA A 101 -10.26 -3.10 -13.10
N VAL A 102 -10.91 -3.33 -14.26
CA VAL A 102 -10.56 -4.47 -15.11
C VAL A 102 -9.26 -4.26 -15.90
N LEU A 103 -8.94 -3.03 -16.29
CA LEU A 103 -7.67 -2.72 -16.96
C LEU A 103 -6.49 -2.87 -16.00
N CYS A 104 -6.66 -2.56 -14.71
CA CYS A 104 -5.67 -2.87 -13.69
C CYS A 104 -5.43 -4.38 -13.57
N ALA A 105 -6.47 -5.21 -13.61
CA ALA A 105 -6.30 -6.66 -13.64
C ALA A 105 -5.52 -7.12 -14.88
N ALA A 106 -5.78 -6.52 -16.06
CA ALA A 106 -5.02 -6.79 -17.27
C ALA A 106 -3.55 -6.38 -17.18
N ASP A 107 -3.28 -5.21 -16.61
CA ASP A 107 -1.91 -4.70 -16.40
C ASP A 107 -1.14 -5.56 -15.38
N ALA A 108 -1.80 -6.02 -14.32
CA ALA A 108 -1.23 -6.90 -13.31
C ALA A 108 -0.82 -8.26 -13.88
N ARG A 109 -1.57 -8.78 -14.86
CA ARG A 109 -1.25 -9.98 -15.65
C ARG A 109 -0.32 -9.72 -16.83
N GLU A 110 0.19 -8.49 -16.95
CA GLU A 110 1.15 -8.14 -17.97
C GLU A 110 0.65 -8.34 -19.41
N LEU A 111 -0.66 -8.28 -19.62
CA LEU A 111 -1.24 -8.47 -20.94
C LEU A 111 -0.68 -7.40 -21.88
N PRO A 112 -0.05 -7.80 -23.01
CA PRO A 112 0.60 -6.84 -23.91
C PRO A 112 -0.41 -5.90 -24.57
N LEU A 113 -1.69 -6.33 -24.60
CA LEU A 113 -2.75 -5.71 -25.35
C LEU A 113 -4.10 -5.98 -24.69
N VAL A 114 -4.96 -4.97 -24.69
CA VAL A 114 -6.41 -5.10 -24.49
C VAL A 114 -7.11 -4.45 -25.68
N THR A 115 -8.13 -5.10 -26.23
CA THR A 115 -8.83 -4.65 -27.43
C THR A 115 -10.29 -4.35 -27.14
N LEU A 116 -10.90 -3.46 -27.92
CA LEU A 116 -12.34 -3.23 -27.90
C LEU A 116 -12.85 -2.78 -29.27
N THR A 117 -14.17 -2.81 -29.43
CA THR A 117 -14.87 -2.21 -30.56
C THR A 117 -15.85 -1.17 -30.05
N VAL A 118 -15.92 -0.02 -30.71
CA VAL A 118 -16.83 1.08 -30.34
C VAL A 118 -17.54 1.64 -31.56
N PHE A 119 -18.84 1.90 -31.46
CA PHE A 119 -19.61 2.52 -32.54
C PHE A 119 -19.17 3.97 -32.79
N LYS A 120 -19.14 4.38 -34.06
CA LYS A 120 -18.68 5.71 -34.48
C LYS A 120 -19.54 6.84 -33.90
N ASP A 121 -20.83 6.59 -33.71
CA ASP A 121 -21.80 7.52 -33.15
C ASP A 121 -21.79 7.58 -31.60
N ASN A 122 -21.10 6.67 -30.92
CA ASN A 122 -20.94 6.68 -29.47
C ASN A 122 -19.73 7.54 -29.03
N ALA A 123 -19.82 8.86 -29.26
CA ALA A 123 -18.76 9.81 -28.93
C ALA A 123 -18.35 9.76 -27.45
N ARG A 124 -19.30 9.49 -26.55
CA ARG A 124 -19.08 9.39 -25.11
C ARG A 124 -18.16 8.23 -24.75
N ALA A 125 -18.44 7.02 -25.25
CA ALA A 125 -17.62 5.85 -24.98
C ALA A 125 -16.24 5.99 -25.63
N ARG A 126 -16.18 6.53 -26.85
CA ARG A 126 -14.91 6.83 -27.54
C ARG A 126 -14.00 7.72 -26.69
N HIS A 127 -14.52 8.84 -26.21
CA HIS A 127 -13.73 9.76 -25.37
C HIS A 127 -13.27 9.10 -24.06
N LEU A 128 -14.13 8.28 -23.44
CA LEU A 128 -13.75 7.49 -22.27
C LEU A 128 -12.59 6.55 -22.60
N TYR A 129 -12.68 5.77 -23.68
CA TYR A 129 -11.66 4.79 -24.04
C TYR A 129 -10.33 5.45 -24.43
N GLU A 130 -10.37 6.52 -25.21
CA GLU A 130 -9.18 7.34 -25.54
C GLU A 130 -8.49 7.83 -24.26
N SER A 131 -9.26 8.35 -23.30
CA SER A 131 -8.71 8.80 -22.01
C SER A 131 -8.19 7.68 -21.09
N LEU A 132 -8.46 6.42 -21.42
CA LEU A 132 -7.96 5.23 -20.72
C LEU A 132 -6.77 4.59 -21.45
N GLY A 133 -6.28 5.23 -22.52
CA GLY A 133 -5.11 4.80 -23.29
C GLY A 133 -5.42 3.90 -24.48
N PHE A 134 -6.68 3.76 -24.87
CA PHE A 134 -7.03 3.07 -26.12
C PHE A 134 -6.80 4.01 -27.32
N ALA A 135 -6.15 3.51 -28.36
CA ALA A 135 -5.99 4.19 -29.64
C ALA A 135 -6.85 3.51 -30.71
N VAL A 136 -7.38 4.29 -31.64
CA VAL A 136 -8.08 3.75 -32.82
C VAL A 136 -7.06 3.10 -33.75
N THR A 137 -7.24 1.82 -34.06
CA THR A 137 -6.34 1.07 -34.97
C THR A 137 -6.94 0.83 -36.35
N GLY A 138 -8.25 1.03 -36.51
CA GLY A 138 -8.89 0.95 -37.81
C GLY A 138 -10.41 1.01 -37.76
N GLY A 139 -11.04 0.97 -38.94
CA GLY A 139 -12.48 0.78 -39.06
C GLY A 139 -12.89 -0.66 -38.77
N HIS A 140 -14.09 -0.84 -38.24
CA HIS A 140 -14.70 -2.14 -37.98
C HIS A 140 -16.17 -2.13 -38.43
N SER A 141 -16.76 -3.31 -38.63
CA SER A 141 -18.18 -3.47 -38.95
C SER A 141 -18.81 -4.36 -37.88
N ALA A 142 -19.47 -3.76 -36.90
CA ALA A 142 -20.08 -4.49 -35.79
C ALA A 142 -21.49 -4.96 -36.15
N ARG A 143 -22.36 -4.05 -36.62
CA ARG A 143 -23.74 -4.38 -37.03
C ARG A 143 -24.00 -4.08 -38.50
N SER A 144 -23.35 -3.06 -39.04
CA SER A 144 -23.46 -2.63 -40.43
C SER A 144 -22.08 -2.20 -40.98
N PRO A 145 -21.92 -2.13 -42.31
CA PRO A 145 -20.62 -1.82 -42.90
C PRO A 145 -20.04 -0.49 -42.40
N SER A 146 -18.86 -0.54 -41.79
CA SER A 146 -18.12 0.64 -41.31
C SER A 146 -18.87 1.47 -40.25
N ASP A 147 -19.67 0.85 -39.38
CA ASP A 147 -20.35 1.56 -38.29
C ASP A 147 -19.50 1.75 -37.03
N SER A 148 -18.37 1.06 -36.94
CA SER A 148 -17.58 0.96 -35.71
C SER A 148 -16.09 1.20 -35.95
N LEU A 149 -15.37 1.36 -34.85
CA LEU A 149 -13.92 1.50 -34.79
C LEU A 149 -13.36 0.37 -33.93
N ALA A 150 -12.26 -0.22 -34.40
CA ALA A 150 -11.42 -1.08 -33.57
C ALA A 150 -10.48 -0.19 -32.77
N MET A 151 -10.37 -0.45 -31.47
CA MET A 151 -9.42 0.22 -30.60
C MET A 151 -8.56 -0.76 -29.83
N GLU A 152 -7.32 -0.36 -29.58
CA GLU A 152 -6.32 -1.14 -28.88
C GLU A 152 -5.68 -0.29 -27.79
N ARG A 153 -5.55 -0.87 -26.61
CA ARG A 153 -4.71 -0.37 -25.54
C ARG A 153 -3.54 -1.32 -25.40
N CYS A 154 -2.39 -0.93 -25.95
CA CYS A 154 -1.15 -1.59 -25.61
C CYS A 154 -0.88 -1.37 -24.12
N ARG A 155 -0.27 -2.35 -23.46
CA ARG A 155 0.35 -2.11 -22.16
C ARG A 155 1.21 -0.85 -22.30
N PRO A 156 1.10 0.14 -21.40
CA PRO A 156 2.02 1.26 -21.41
C PRO A 156 3.43 0.69 -21.50
N ALA A 157 4.18 1.09 -22.53
CA ALA A 157 5.56 0.69 -22.63
C ALA A 157 6.21 1.16 -21.32
N VAL A 158 6.64 0.23 -20.48
CA VAL A 158 7.64 0.54 -19.47
C VAL A 158 8.78 1.10 -20.31
N ALA A 159 9.09 2.39 -20.16
CA ALA A 159 10.16 3.03 -20.90
C ALA A 159 11.35 2.07 -20.94
N ALA A 160 11.96 1.89 -22.11
CA ALA A 160 12.88 0.79 -22.42
C ALA A 160 14.17 0.71 -21.56
N GLY A 161 14.24 1.43 -20.43
CA GLY A 161 15.22 1.29 -19.35
C GLY A 161 14.66 0.82 -18.00
N GLY A 162 13.35 0.54 -17.84
CA GLY A 162 12.74 0.06 -16.59
C GLY A 162 12.78 1.08 -15.45
N GLY A 163 11.63 1.68 -15.08
CA GLY A 163 11.55 2.58 -13.91
C GLY A 163 11.90 1.88 -12.59
N MET A 164 12.21 2.66 -11.55
CA MET A 164 12.40 2.19 -10.17
C MET A 164 11.20 1.37 -9.71
N ARG A 165 9.97 1.81 -10.00
CA ARG A 165 8.74 1.07 -9.67
C ARG A 165 8.73 -0.33 -10.30
N ALA A 166 9.07 -0.43 -11.59
CA ALA A 166 9.09 -1.71 -12.28
C ALA A 166 10.14 -2.65 -11.69
N SER A 167 11.30 -2.11 -11.32
CA SER A 167 12.36 -2.87 -10.65
C SER A 167 11.93 -3.32 -9.24
N THR A 168 11.27 -2.46 -8.47
CA THR A 168 10.67 -2.81 -7.17
C THR A 168 9.66 -3.94 -7.32
N LEU A 169 8.70 -3.83 -8.25
CA LEU A 169 7.70 -4.88 -8.49
C LEU A 169 8.35 -6.21 -8.94
N SER A 170 9.43 -6.17 -9.71
CA SER A 170 10.19 -7.37 -10.08
C SER A 170 10.83 -8.01 -8.85
N LEU A 171 11.51 -7.22 -8.00
CA LEU A 171 12.12 -7.72 -6.76
C LEU A 171 11.08 -8.36 -5.83
N LEU A 172 9.93 -7.71 -5.62
CA LEU A 172 8.85 -8.22 -4.78
C LEU A 172 8.27 -9.56 -5.28
N ARG A 173 8.42 -9.87 -6.57
CA ARG A 173 8.02 -11.15 -7.18
C ARG A 173 9.15 -12.18 -7.21
N GLY A 174 10.29 -11.90 -6.57
CA GLY A 174 11.49 -12.74 -6.58
C GLY A 174 12.32 -12.65 -7.88
N GLY A 175 12.03 -11.68 -8.74
CA GLY A 175 12.77 -11.39 -9.96
C GLY A 175 14.01 -10.52 -9.74
N ALA A 176 14.67 -10.17 -10.83
CA ALA A 176 15.80 -9.24 -10.83
C ALA A 176 15.34 -7.81 -11.12
N ALA A 177 15.97 -6.84 -10.44
CA ALA A 177 15.81 -5.43 -10.75
C ALA A 177 16.56 -5.07 -12.05
N VAL A 178 15.94 -4.26 -12.91
CA VAL A 178 16.60 -3.73 -14.12
C VAL A 178 17.52 -2.56 -13.74
N ARG A 179 17.12 -1.78 -12.74
CA ARG A 179 17.93 -0.76 -12.07
C ARG A 179 17.70 -0.81 -10.57
N ILE A 180 18.65 -0.32 -9.78
CA ILE A 180 18.51 -0.27 -8.31
C ILE A 180 17.44 0.77 -7.95
N PRO A 181 16.34 0.38 -7.29
CA PRO A 181 15.36 1.36 -6.79
C PRO A 181 16.00 2.26 -5.73
N TRP A 182 15.70 3.56 -5.80
CA TRP A 182 16.11 4.56 -4.82
C TRP A 182 14.88 5.17 -4.16
N ALA A 183 14.60 4.78 -2.92
CA ALA A 183 13.41 5.19 -2.19
C ALA A 183 13.79 6.06 -0.99
N ALA A 184 13.24 7.26 -0.88
CA ALA A 184 13.49 8.15 0.25
C ALA A 184 12.15 8.58 0.86
N ASP A 185 12.00 8.43 2.17
CA ASP A 185 10.91 9.12 2.88
C ASP A 185 11.34 10.57 3.16
N LEU A 186 10.65 11.49 2.49
CA LEU A 186 10.93 12.92 2.57
C LEU A 186 9.96 13.66 3.49
N THR A 187 8.99 12.97 4.10
CA THR A 187 7.89 13.62 4.82
C THR A 187 8.38 14.42 6.04
N TYR A 188 9.40 13.93 6.75
CA TYR A 188 9.98 14.64 7.89
C TYR A 188 10.73 15.90 7.47
N TRP A 189 11.52 15.83 6.40
CA TRP A 189 12.14 17.00 5.79
C TRP A 189 11.09 18.03 5.36
N MET A 190 10.03 17.58 4.67
CA MET A 190 8.92 18.44 4.22
C MET A 190 8.18 19.09 5.39
N ALA A 191 7.94 18.36 6.49
CA ALA A 191 7.37 18.89 7.71
C ALA A 191 8.27 19.96 8.34
N GLY A 192 9.59 19.75 8.34
CA GLY A 192 10.59 20.73 8.75
C GLY A 192 10.55 22.01 7.93
N GLU A 193 10.41 21.90 6.61
CA GLU A 193 10.27 23.06 5.73
C GLU A 193 8.94 23.80 5.95
N LYS A 194 7.85 23.08 6.22
CA LYS A 194 6.55 23.66 6.59
C LYS A 194 6.65 24.44 7.89
N ALA A 195 7.32 23.89 8.91
CA ALA A 195 7.57 24.58 10.18
C ALA A 195 8.40 25.86 10.02
N LYS A 196 9.31 25.90 9.04
CA LYS A 196 10.10 27.10 8.68
C LYS A 196 9.36 28.09 7.77
N GLY A 197 8.11 27.79 7.38
CA GLY A 197 7.34 28.61 6.44
C GLY A 197 7.86 28.59 5.00
N ARG A 198 8.57 27.52 4.61
CA ARG A 198 9.19 27.34 3.28
C ARG A 198 8.54 26.24 2.45
N ALA A 199 7.45 25.64 2.93
CA ALA A 199 6.75 24.59 2.21
C ALA A 199 6.13 25.09 0.90
N ASP A 200 6.24 24.28 -0.16
CA ASP A 200 5.47 24.47 -1.38
C ASP A 200 4.04 23.97 -1.14
N PRO A 201 2.99 24.79 -1.38
CA PRO A 201 1.60 24.36 -1.22
C PRO A 201 1.23 23.12 -2.06
N ALA A 202 1.93 22.85 -3.17
CA ALA A 202 1.70 21.67 -3.99
C ALA A 202 1.96 20.37 -3.22
N TRP A 203 2.75 20.39 -2.14
CA TRP A 203 3.03 19.21 -1.32
C TRP A 203 1.85 18.72 -0.51
N ASP A 204 0.84 19.57 -0.26
CA ASP A 204 -0.40 19.17 0.42
C ASP A 204 -1.33 18.37 -0.52
N ASP A 205 -1.07 18.40 -1.84
CA ASP A 205 -1.73 17.56 -2.83
C ASP A 205 -0.88 16.32 -3.17
N GLU A 206 -1.55 15.19 -3.38
CA GLU A 206 -0.90 13.90 -3.60
C GLU A 206 -0.07 13.86 -4.89
N GLU A 207 -0.53 14.50 -5.98
CA GLU A 207 0.21 14.56 -7.25
C GLU A 207 1.44 15.46 -7.11
N GLY A 208 1.33 16.59 -6.39
CA GLY A 208 2.47 17.45 -6.10
C GLY A 208 3.50 16.77 -5.18
N PHE A 209 3.05 15.99 -4.20
CA PHE A 209 3.92 15.17 -3.34
C PHE A 209 4.76 14.15 -4.14
N VAL A 210 4.13 13.37 -5.03
CA VAL A 210 4.87 12.37 -5.83
C VAL A 210 5.73 13.03 -6.92
N ALA A 211 5.29 14.17 -7.48
CA ALA A 211 6.09 14.94 -8.43
C ALA A 211 7.35 15.52 -7.78
N PHE A 212 7.27 15.93 -6.51
CA PHE A 212 8.43 16.38 -5.74
C PHE A 212 9.48 15.26 -5.59
N HIS A 213 9.05 14.05 -5.22
CA HIS A 213 9.93 12.88 -5.15
C HIS A 213 10.58 12.57 -6.51
N GLN A 214 9.80 12.59 -7.59
CA GLN A 214 10.32 12.38 -8.94
C GLN A 214 11.35 13.45 -9.33
N GLY A 215 11.11 14.72 -8.98
CA GLY A 215 12.04 15.83 -9.21
C GLY A 215 13.35 15.75 -8.40
N LEU A 216 13.40 14.88 -7.39
CA LEU A 216 14.61 14.53 -6.64
C LEU A 216 15.24 13.20 -7.08
N GLY A 217 14.63 12.50 -8.05
CA GLY A 217 15.08 11.20 -8.54
C GLY A 217 14.78 10.05 -7.58
N THR A 218 13.89 10.24 -6.61
CA THR A 218 13.48 9.23 -5.61
C THR A 218 12.14 8.61 -5.99
N MET A 219 11.97 7.32 -5.74
CA MET A 219 10.69 6.62 -5.87
C MET A 219 9.79 6.95 -4.67
N PRO A 220 8.63 7.59 -4.85
CA PRO A 220 7.68 7.76 -3.77
C PRO A 220 7.01 6.43 -3.41
N TYR A 221 6.90 6.15 -2.12
CA TYR A 221 6.26 4.92 -1.62
C TYR A 221 5.44 5.11 -0.33
N TYR A 222 5.75 6.11 0.51
CA TYR A 222 4.95 6.50 1.66
C TYR A 222 4.02 7.69 1.37
N ASP A 223 2.79 7.60 1.86
CA ASP A 223 1.88 8.73 2.07
C ASP A 223 1.12 8.49 3.38
N TYR A 224 1.53 9.15 4.46
CA TYR A 224 0.94 8.94 5.79
C TYR A 224 -0.56 9.26 5.87
N GLY A 225 -1.09 10.08 4.95
CA GLY A 225 -2.53 10.35 4.88
C GLY A 225 -3.34 9.14 4.36
N LYS A 226 -2.70 8.26 3.58
CA LYS A 226 -3.33 7.10 2.93
C LYS A 226 -2.68 5.75 3.23
N PHE A 227 -1.65 5.74 4.07
CA PHE A 227 -0.85 4.56 4.37
C PHE A 227 -1.61 3.55 5.23
N ALA A 228 -2.32 3.99 6.26
CA ALA A 228 -2.98 3.08 7.20
C ALA A 228 -4.11 2.29 6.52
N ALA A 229 -3.99 0.96 6.45
CA ALA A 229 -5.02 0.06 5.92
C ALA A 229 -6.19 -0.14 6.89
N ALA A 230 -6.10 0.42 8.10
CA ALA A 230 -7.11 0.29 9.14
C ALA A 230 -7.18 1.54 10.02
N VAL A 231 -8.37 1.81 10.54
CA VAL A 231 -8.60 2.83 11.58
C VAL A 231 -9.34 2.22 12.77
N PRO A 232 -9.04 2.66 14.01
CA PRO A 232 -9.79 2.23 15.18
C PRO A 232 -11.17 2.91 15.21
N VAL A 233 -12.20 2.11 15.46
CA VAL A 233 -13.56 2.58 15.71
C VAL A 233 -13.98 2.12 17.10
N TYR A 234 -14.31 3.07 17.97
CA TYR A 234 -14.78 2.80 19.31
C TYR A 234 -16.31 2.85 19.38
N ASP A 235 -16.91 2.08 20.30
CA ASP A 235 -18.34 2.20 20.59
C ASP A 235 -18.68 3.50 21.35
N ALA A 236 -19.98 3.74 21.56
CA ALA A 236 -20.48 4.97 22.18
C ALA A 236 -20.10 5.15 23.66
N THR A 237 -19.53 4.13 24.31
CA THR A 237 -19.13 4.17 25.73
C THR A 237 -17.70 4.67 25.91
N VAL A 238 -16.94 4.81 24.83
CA VAL A 238 -15.59 5.36 24.85
C VAL A 238 -15.63 6.85 24.53
N HIS A 239 -15.04 7.66 25.40
CA HIS A 239 -14.93 9.10 25.21
C HIS A 239 -13.47 9.49 24.99
N THR A 240 -13.19 10.14 23.85
CA THR A 240 -11.87 10.63 23.51
C THR A 240 -11.82 12.15 23.68
N ALA A 241 -10.78 12.67 24.31
CA ALA A 241 -10.56 14.10 24.45
C ALA A 241 -9.09 14.46 24.18
N ALA A 242 -8.86 15.65 23.62
CA ALA A 242 -7.53 16.24 23.49
C ALA A 242 -7.55 17.66 24.04
N HIS A 243 -6.56 18.01 24.84
CA HIS A 243 -6.40 19.35 25.40
C HIS A 243 -4.96 19.84 25.20
N SER A 244 -4.79 20.94 24.48
CA SER A 244 -3.49 21.56 24.24
C SER A 244 -3.28 22.76 25.16
N ALA A 245 -2.09 22.85 25.75
CA ALA A 245 -1.64 23.98 26.57
C ALA A 245 -0.17 24.28 26.27
N GLY A 246 0.10 25.39 25.59
CA GLY A 246 1.44 25.70 25.09
C GLY A 246 1.88 24.65 24.07
N ASN A 247 3.10 24.13 24.23
CA ASN A 247 3.66 23.07 23.38
C ASN A 247 3.31 21.66 23.86
N ARG A 248 2.35 21.50 24.78
CA ARG A 248 1.93 20.21 25.31
C ARG A 248 0.51 19.88 24.90
N THR A 249 0.28 18.63 24.54
CA THR A 249 -1.05 18.11 24.25
C THR A 249 -1.31 16.85 25.07
N ARG A 250 -2.37 16.90 25.88
CA ARG A 250 -2.87 15.73 26.60
C ARG A 250 -3.98 15.07 25.81
N HIS A 251 -3.83 13.78 25.52
CA HIS A 251 -4.87 12.93 24.95
C HIS A 251 -5.43 12.04 26.05
N SER A 252 -6.75 11.95 26.17
CA SER A 252 -7.43 11.10 27.17
C SER A 252 -8.44 10.18 26.51
N LEU A 253 -8.47 8.93 26.98
CA LEU A 253 -9.36 7.86 26.55
C LEU A 253 -10.10 7.35 27.78
N ARG A 254 -11.40 7.62 27.87
CA ARG A 254 -12.23 7.22 29.00
C ARG A 254 -13.18 6.11 28.60
N THR A 255 -13.21 5.06 29.40
CA THR A 255 -14.10 3.92 29.29
C THR A 255 -14.92 3.78 30.58
N PRO A 256 -15.92 2.88 30.65
CA PRO A 256 -16.60 2.56 31.91
C PRO A 256 -15.67 2.04 33.01
N ARG A 257 -14.52 1.44 32.65
CA ARG A 257 -13.55 0.91 33.60
C ARG A 257 -12.63 1.98 34.19
N GLY A 258 -12.31 3.04 33.44
CA GLY A 258 -11.40 4.11 33.90
C GLY A 258 -11.00 5.08 32.80
N GLU A 259 -9.93 5.84 33.04
CA GLU A 259 -9.38 6.81 32.09
C GLU A 259 -7.88 6.58 31.90
N LEU A 260 -7.47 6.43 30.65
CA LEU A 260 -6.07 6.47 30.23
C LEU A 260 -5.76 7.85 29.66
N TRP A 261 -4.52 8.31 29.79
CA TRP A 261 -4.10 9.53 29.11
C TRP A 261 -2.61 9.54 28.78
N ALA A 262 -2.28 10.16 27.65
CA ALA A 262 -0.90 10.40 27.25
C ALA A 262 -0.65 11.91 27.14
N GLU A 263 0.60 12.31 27.30
CA GLU A 263 1.04 13.68 27.08
C GLU A 263 2.16 13.72 26.05
N TYR A 264 1.98 14.59 25.06
CA TYR A 264 2.92 14.82 23.99
C TYR A 264 3.43 16.25 24.04
N VAL A 265 4.68 16.44 23.62
CA VAL A 265 5.40 17.71 23.65
C VAL A 265 5.90 18.01 22.25
N GLU A 266 5.48 19.15 21.68
CA GLU A 266 6.04 19.66 20.44
C GLU A 266 7.49 20.11 20.68
N LEU A 267 8.37 19.69 19.77
CA LEU A 267 9.81 19.97 19.76
C LEU A 267 10.14 20.74 18.48
N PRO A 268 10.07 22.09 18.50
CA PRO A 268 10.21 22.92 17.31
C PRO A 268 11.58 22.78 16.63
N ASP A 269 12.65 22.63 17.41
CA ASP A 269 14.02 22.56 16.90
C ASP A 269 14.24 21.34 16.00
N SER A 270 13.57 20.23 16.32
CA SER A 270 13.57 19.00 15.52
C SER A 270 12.34 18.87 14.63
N ALA A 271 11.40 19.84 14.63
CA ALA A 271 10.12 19.72 13.93
C ALA A 271 9.39 18.39 14.20
N SER A 272 9.41 17.93 15.46
CA SER A 272 8.87 16.62 15.86
C SER A 272 8.03 16.71 17.13
N THR A 273 7.48 15.58 17.57
CA THR A 273 6.70 15.48 18.80
C THR A 273 7.23 14.34 19.67
N GLY A 274 7.57 14.63 20.92
CA GLY A 274 7.99 13.63 21.91
C GLY A 274 6.82 13.19 22.80
N CYS A 275 6.83 11.93 23.24
CA CYS A 275 5.89 11.45 24.26
C CYS A 275 6.48 11.64 25.66
N ALA A 276 5.91 12.54 26.45
CA ALA A 276 6.32 12.79 27.85
C ALA A 276 5.68 11.81 28.83
N ARG A 277 4.51 11.27 28.49
CA ARG A 277 3.83 10.22 29.26
C ARG A 277 3.00 9.35 28.32
N HIS A 278 3.17 8.04 28.41
CA HIS A 278 2.35 7.07 27.66
C HIS A 278 1.03 6.79 28.39
N PHE A 279 0.04 6.20 27.72
CA PHE A 279 -1.29 5.94 28.28
C PHE A 279 -1.26 5.08 29.55
N VAL A 280 -0.51 3.97 29.51
CA VAL A 280 -0.41 2.94 30.54
C VAL A 280 0.81 3.20 31.42
N GLN A 281 0.62 3.30 32.73
CA GLN A 281 1.68 3.44 33.73
C GLN A 281 1.64 2.34 34.78
N THR A 282 0.51 1.67 34.98
CA THR A 282 0.31 0.70 36.06
C THR A 282 -0.38 -0.58 35.57
N GLU A 283 -0.45 -1.59 36.44
CA GLU A 283 -1.27 -2.78 36.20
C GLU A 283 -2.77 -2.46 36.07
N ASP A 284 -3.30 -1.52 36.86
CA ASP A 284 -4.71 -1.10 36.75
C ASP A 284 -5.01 -0.47 35.38
N ASP A 285 -4.04 0.26 34.82
CA ASP A 285 -4.16 0.82 33.47
C ASP A 285 -4.24 -0.29 32.39
N LEU A 286 -3.69 -1.50 32.62
CA LEU A 286 -3.87 -2.64 31.72
C LEU A 286 -5.31 -3.12 31.69
N ASP A 287 -6.01 -3.08 32.82
CA ASP A 287 -7.43 -3.44 32.88
C ASP A 287 -8.29 -2.42 32.12
N VAL A 288 -7.96 -1.13 32.25
CA VAL A 288 -8.63 -0.06 31.49
C VAL A 288 -8.32 -0.17 29.99
N LEU A 289 -7.07 -0.45 29.61
CA LEU A 289 -6.70 -0.67 28.21
C LEU A 289 -7.41 -1.90 27.63
N THR A 290 -7.53 -2.98 28.40
CA THR A 290 -8.27 -4.18 27.98
C THR A 290 -9.74 -3.85 27.70
N ASP A 291 -10.42 -3.14 28.61
CA ASP A 291 -11.80 -2.69 28.40
C ASP A 291 -11.93 -1.73 27.20
N LEU A 292 -10.92 -0.88 26.96
CA LEU A 292 -10.87 -0.04 25.75
C LEU A 292 -10.78 -0.89 24.47
N ILE A 293 -9.89 -1.88 24.43
CA ILE A 293 -9.72 -2.73 23.25
C ILE A 293 -10.97 -3.59 23.02
N GLU A 294 -11.63 -4.09 24.06
CA GLU A 294 -12.92 -4.83 23.94
C GLU A 294 -14.03 -3.96 23.31
N ARG A 295 -13.95 -2.63 23.41
CA ARG A 295 -14.88 -1.64 22.83
C ARG A 295 -14.41 -1.06 21.50
N ARG A 296 -13.27 -1.54 21.00
CA ARG A 296 -12.67 -1.14 19.73
C ARG A 296 -12.89 -2.23 18.70
N ARG A 297 -13.10 -1.82 17.45
CA ARG A 297 -12.88 -2.66 16.28
C ARG A 297 -11.96 -1.94 15.31
N LEU A 298 -11.25 -2.69 14.48
CA LEU A 298 -10.51 -2.14 13.36
C LEU A 298 -11.40 -2.15 12.12
N ALA A 299 -11.55 -0.99 11.48
CA ALA A 299 -12.25 -0.86 10.20
C ALA A 299 -11.22 -0.73 9.08
N PRO A 300 -11.32 -1.49 7.97
CA PRO A 300 -10.49 -1.26 6.80
C PRO A 300 -10.60 0.19 6.32
N ALA A 301 -9.48 0.77 5.91
CA ALA A 301 -9.37 2.17 5.49
C ALA A 301 -8.38 2.32 4.33
N ASN A 302 -8.55 3.39 3.54
CA ASN A 302 -7.66 3.74 2.42
C ASN A 302 -7.52 2.68 1.30
N LEU A 303 -8.46 1.73 1.22
CA LEU A 303 -8.47 0.64 0.23
C LEU A 303 -9.27 0.99 -1.03
N ASP A 304 -10.40 1.70 -0.90
CA ASP A 304 -11.37 1.95 -1.98
C ASP A 304 -10.79 2.70 -3.19
N ASP A 305 -9.83 3.59 -2.95
CA ASP A 305 -9.16 4.42 -3.96
C ASP A 305 -7.77 3.90 -4.35
N TYR A 306 -7.31 2.78 -3.78
CA TYR A 306 -5.94 2.29 -3.90
C TYR A 306 -5.47 2.17 -5.36
N TRP A 307 -6.27 1.54 -6.23
CA TRP A 307 -5.87 1.33 -7.63
C TRP A 307 -5.88 2.62 -8.47
N ALA A 308 -6.76 3.57 -8.14
CA ALA A 308 -6.75 4.89 -8.77
C ALA A 308 -5.48 5.67 -8.34
N ARG A 309 -5.15 5.61 -7.05
CA ARG A 309 -3.92 6.14 -6.47
C ARG A 309 -2.68 5.51 -7.11
N ALA A 310 -2.61 4.18 -7.17
CA ALA A 310 -1.50 3.44 -7.77
C ALA A 310 -1.28 3.76 -9.24
N ALA A 311 -2.36 3.97 -10.01
CA ALA A 311 -2.28 4.40 -11.41
C ALA A 311 -1.74 5.84 -11.56
N MET A 312 -2.06 6.74 -10.61
CA MET A 312 -1.50 8.08 -10.57
C MET A 312 -0.01 8.04 -10.22
N TRP A 313 0.37 7.35 -9.15
CA TRP A 313 1.76 7.22 -8.69
C TRP A 313 2.66 6.57 -9.74
N ALA A 314 2.13 5.62 -10.51
CA ALA A 314 2.87 4.99 -11.59
C ALA A 314 3.38 5.99 -12.66
N ARG A 315 2.71 7.13 -12.85
CA ARG A 315 3.16 8.21 -13.76
C ARG A 315 4.42 8.90 -13.25
N HIS A 316 4.65 8.83 -11.94
CA HIS A 316 5.81 9.38 -11.24
C HIS A 316 6.78 8.28 -10.79
N ASP A 317 6.69 7.09 -11.38
CA ASP A 317 7.52 5.93 -11.04
C ASP A 317 7.42 5.52 -9.56
N GLY A 318 6.25 5.76 -8.93
CA GLY A 318 5.97 5.49 -7.53
C GLY A 318 5.11 4.25 -7.26
N LEU A 319 5.13 3.79 -6.01
CA LEU A 319 4.35 2.64 -5.54
C LEU A 319 3.70 2.94 -4.18
N PRO A 320 2.39 3.24 -4.12
CA PRO A 320 1.75 3.55 -2.84
C PRO A 320 1.72 2.32 -1.94
N ALA A 321 2.34 2.44 -0.77
CA ALA A 321 2.30 1.43 0.27
C ALA A 321 0.97 1.49 1.06
N LEU A 322 0.57 0.33 1.57
CA LEU A 322 -0.46 0.19 2.60
C LEU A 322 0.17 -0.48 3.82
N GLY A 323 -0.03 0.09 5.00
CA GLY A 323 0.47 -0.40 6.28
C GLY A 323 -0.63 -1.09 7.08
N LEU A 324 -0.33 -2.28 7.60
CA LEU A 324 -1.13 -2.92 8.64
C LEU A 324 -1.13 -2.08 9.94
N PRO A 325 -2.09 -2.31 10.85
CA PRO A 325 -1.89 -1.95 12.24
C PRO A 325 -0.57 -2.52 12.75
N ARG A 326 0.16 -1.73 13.54
CA ARG A 326 1.35 -2.19 14.26
C ARG A 326 1.03 -3.45 15.07
N SER A 327 1.94 -4.42 15.08
CA SER A 327 1.80 -5.66 15.84
C SER A 327 1.61 -5.39 17.34
N PRO A 328 0.91 -6.26 18.09
CA PRO A 328 0.55 -5.98 19.49
C PRO A 328 1.74 -5.62 20.39
N LEU A 329 2.87 -6.34 20.26
CA LEU A 329 4.07 -6.06 21.05
C LEU A 329 4.65 -4.65 20.79
N PRO A 330 5.03 -4.28 19.55
CA PRO A 330 5.54 -2.93 19.29
C PRO A 330 4.47 -1.84 19.53
N ALA A 331 3.18 -2.11 19.29
CA ALA A 331 2.11 -1.16 19.64
C ALA A 331 2.11 -0.90 21.15
N PHE A 332 2.17 -1.96 21.97
CA PHE A 332 2.23 -1.83 23.41
C PHE A 332 3.48 -1.06 23.88
N CYS A 333 4.64 -1.37 23.33
CA CYS A 333 5.89 -0.71 23.67
C CYS A 333 5.93 0.77 23.27
N TYR A 334 5.43 1.14 22.09
CA TYR A 334 5.67 2.48 21.54
C TYR A 334 4.47 3.42 21.63
N GLU A 335 3.25 2.88 21.68
CA GLU A 335 2.03 3.70 21.72
C GLU A 335 1.44 3.72 23.14
N TRP A 336 1.41 2.57 23.81
CA TRP A 336 0.62 2.41 25.04
C TRP A 336 1.39 2.60 26.33
N ALA A 337 2.56 1.98 26.48
CA ALA A 337 3.27 1.94 27.77
C ALA A 337 4.64 2.63 27.75
N GLY A 338 5.29 2.74 26.60
CA GLY A 338 6.70 3.13 26.52
C GLY A 338 7.62 1.94 26.81
N VAL A 339 8.77 1.85 26.13
CA VAL A 339 9.65 0.68 26.12
C VAL A 339 10.01 0.18 27.53
N GLN A 340 10.46 1.10 28.40
CA GLN A 340 10.88 0.73 29.76
C GLN A 340 9.71 0.20 30.60
N ASN A 341 8.56 0.88 30.58
CA ASN A 341 7.42 0.47 31.38
C ASN A 341 6.77 -0.82 30.83
N ALA A 342 6.74 -0.97 29.50
CA ALA A 342 6.30 -2.19 28.85
C ALA A 342 7.13 -3.39 29.30
N ALA A 343 8.46 -3.25 29.44
CA ALA A 343 9.32 -4.32 29.94
C ALA A 343 8.95 -4.75 31.37
N TYR A 344 8.67 -3.81 32.28
CA TYR A 344 8.21 -4.12 33.64
C TYR A 344 6.83 -4.77 33.64
N LEU A 345 5.86 -4.23 32.91
CA LEU A 345 4.51 -4.78 32.83
C LEU A 345 4.48 -6.18 32.18
N ILE A 346 5.32 -6.43 31.19
CA ILE A 346 5.48 -7.78 30.61
C ILE A 346 6.05 -8.75 31.63
N ALA A 347 7.01 -8.33 32.46
CA ALA A 347 7.62 -9.18 33.47
C ALA A 347 6.67 -9.45 34.66
N ASP A 348 5.97 -8.42 35.15
CA ASP A 348 5.18 -8.49 36.37
C ASP A 348 3.73 -8.93 36.11
N CYS A 349 3.19 -8.64 34.92
CA CYS A 349 1.77 -8.81 34.56
C CYS A 349 1.58 -9.61 33.26
N GLU A 350 2.45 -10.60 32.99
CA GLU A 350 2.50 -11.31 31.69
C GLU A 350 1.13 -11.83 31.22
N ASP A 351 0.33 -12.44 32.09
CA ASP A 351 -0.97 -13.00 31.73
C ASP A 351 -1.95 -11.93 31.22
N LYS A 352 -1.96 -10.75 31.86
CA LYS A 352 -2.79 -9.62 31.43
C LYS A 352 -2.33 -9.11 30.07
N VAL A 353 -1.01 -8.97 29.88
CA VAL A 353 -0.44 -8.51 28.60
C VAL A 353 -0.73 -9.51 27.48
N ARG A 354 -0.61 -10.82 27.73
CA ARG A 354 -0.94 -11.86 26.74
C ARG A 354 -2.41 -11.81 26.31
N ARG A 355 -3.33 -11.65 27.28
CA ARG A 355 -4.76 -11.47 26.97
C ARG A 355 -4.99 -10.23 26.12
N LEU A 356 -4.37 -9.11 26.47
CA LEU A 356 -4.46 -7.87 25.71
C LEU A 356 -3.96 -8.06 24.27
N PHE A 357 -2.80 -8.71 24.08
CA PHE A 357 -2.26 -8.94 22.74
C PHE A 357 -3.16 -9.82 21.88
N ALA A 358 -3.71 -10.89 22.46
CA ALA A 358 -4.67 -11.75 21.77
C ALA A 358 -5.94 -10.97 21.35
N LEU A 359 -6.42 -10.05 22.17
CA LEU A 359 -7.56 -9.18 21.82
C LEU A 359 -7.21 -8.20 20.70
N MET A 360 -6.02 -7.59 20.72
CA MET A 360 -5.57 -6.70 19.65
C MET A 360 -5.47 -7.45 18.32
N GLU A 361 -4.85 -8.62 18.32
CA GLU A 361 -4.65 -9.45 17.14
C GLU A 361 -5.97 -9.96 16.55
N ALA A 362 -6.93 -10.37 17.38
CA ALA A 362 -8.23 -10.85 16.92
C ALA A 362 -9.01 -9.82 16.07
N GLN A 363 -8.72 -8.53 16.23
CA GLN A 363 -9.40 -7.45 15.50
C GLN A 363 -8.84 -7.22 14.09
N GLU A 364 -7.72 -7.85 13.74
CA GLU A 364 -7.02 -7.60 12.47
C GLU A 364 -7.62 -8.40 11.29
N ALA A 365 -8.37 -9.47 11.58
CA ALA A 365 -8.89 -10.36 10.55
C ALA A 365 -9.68 -9.65 9.43
N PRO A 366 -10.58 -8.69 9.70
CA PRO A 366 -11.28 -7.95 8.64
C PRO A 366 -10.34 -7.12 7.75
N VAL A 367 -9.25 -6.60 8.33
CA VAL A 367 -8.26 -5.78 7.60
C VAL A 367 -7.43 -6.66 6.68
N ILE A 368 -6.91 -7.78 7.21
CA ILE A 368 -6.13 -8.76 6.43
C ILE A 368 -6.98 -9.32 5.30
N HIS A 369 -8.26 -9.65 5.57
CA HIS A 369 -9.18 -10.12 4.55
C HIS A 369 -9.37 -9.09 3.43
N ALA A 370 -9.64 -7.82 3.77
CA ALA A 370 -9.82 -6.76 2.78
C ALA A 370 -8.55 -6.50 1.94
N LEU A 371 -7.35 -6.62 2.54
CA LEU A 371 -6.10 -6.57 1.80
C LEU A 371 -5.93 -7.76 0.85
N CYS A 372 -6.30 -8.97 1.30
CA CYS A 372 -6.29 -10.16 0.45
C CYS A 372 -7.24 -10.01 -0.74
N GLU A 373 -8.43 -9.43 -0.56
CA GLU A 373 -9.36 -9.15 -1.67
C GLU A 373 -8.83 -8.07 -2.63
N LEU A 374 -8.11 -7.07 -2.10
CA LEU A 374 -7.55 -5.99 -2.90
C LEU A 374 -6.34 -6.42 -3.73
N HIS A 375 -5.55 -7.38 -3.25
CA HIS A 375 -4.28 -7.84 -3.82
C HIS A 375 -3.27 -6.71 -4.16
N PRO A 376 -2.95 -5.79 -3.24
CA PRO A 376 -1.89 -4.82 -3.48
C PRO A 376 -0.54 -5.56 -3.66
N PRO A 377 0.38 -5.02 -4.49
CA PRO A 377 1.69 -5.64 -4.70
C PRO A 377 2.57 -5.69 -3.44
N LEU A 378 2.30 -4.83 -2.45
CA LEU A 378 3.10 -4.70 -1.24
C LEU A 378 2.21 -4.27 -0.06
N VAL A 379 2.41 -4.92 1.09
CA VAL A 379 1.88 -4.47 2.39
C VAL A 379 3.04 -4.29 3.37
N HIS A 380 3.03 -3.17 4.09
CA HIS A 380 3.99 -2.88 5.14
C HIS A 380 3.49 -3.34 6.50
N PHE A 381 4.42 -3.83 7.31
CA PHE A 381 4.29 -4.06 8.74
C PHE A 381 5.02 -2.90 9.42
N PRO A 382 4.32 -1.81 9.79
CA PRO A 382 4.91 -0.59 10.36
C PRO A 382 5.21 -0.79 11.85
N ASP A 383 5.96 -1.85 12.14
CA ASP A 383 6.24 -2.28 13.49
C ASP A 383 7.31 -1.43 14.17
N ASN A 384 8.10 -0.66 13.40
CA ASN A 384 9.19 0.19 13.88
C ASN A 384 10.06 -0.58 14.88
N LEU A 385 10.45 -1.78 14.46
CA LEU A 385 11.22 -2.67 15.30
C LEU A 385 12.62 -2.11 15.52
N ASP A 386 13.17 -2.37 16.70
CA ASP A 386 14.56 -2.10 17.03
C ASP A 386 15.13 -3.30 17.82
N SER A 387 16.37 -3.65 17.54
CA SER A 387 17.00 -4.85 18.11
C SER A 387 17.41 -4.68 19.57
N GLU A 388 17.66 -3.46 20.05
CA GLU A 388 18.04 -3.22 21.45
C GLU A 388 16.86 -3.48 22.39
N ASN A 389 15.63 -3.21 21.95
CA ASN A 389 14.45 -3.29 22.80
C ASN A 389 13.58 -4.54 22.59
N LEU A 390 13.51 -5.09 21.37
CA LEU A 390 12.55 -6.17 21.06
C LEU A 390 13.18 -7.54 20.74
N THR A 391 14.50 -7.65 20.57
CA THR A 391 15.15 -8.95 20.24
C THR A 391 14.82 -10.06 21.24
N GLY A 392 14.91 -9.77 22.54
CA GLY A 392 14.65 -10.74 23.60
C GLY A 392 13.17 -11.13 23.77
N LEU A 393 12.26 -10.35 23.20
CA LEU A 393 10.81 -10.55 23.28
C LEU A 393 10.22 -11.14 22.00
N TYR A 394 10.94 -11.07 20.88
CA TYR A 394 10.46 -11.43 19.54
C TYR A 394 9.88 -12.85 19.49
N ASP A 395 10.66 -13.86 19.88
CA ASP A 395 10.23 -15.26 19.75
C ASP A 395 9.01 -15.56 20.63
N ARG A 396 8.89 -14.86 21.77
CA ARG A 396 7.89 -15.12 22.80
C ARG A 396 6.55 -14.42 22.56
N PHE A 397 6.56 -13.29 21.83
CA PHE A 397 5.39 -12.42 21.69
C PHE A 397 5.09 -11.95 20.26
N LEU A 398 6.02 -12.06 19.30
CA LEU A 398 5.85 -11.44 17.99
C LEU A 398 6.01 -12.40 16.80
N ALA A 399 6.91 -13.38 16.87
CA ALA A 399 7.19 -14.30 15.77
C ALA A 399 5.93 -15.00 15.23
N ASP A 400 5.07 -15.45 16.14
CA ASP A 400 3.84 -16.16 15.82
C ASP A 400 2.76 -15.23 15.23
N THR A 401 2.69 -13.98 15.69
CA THR A 401 1.81 -12.95 15.12
C THR A 401 2.24 -12.61 13.70
N HIS A 402 3.54 -12.42 13.46
CA HIS A 402 4.07 -12.23 12.10
C HIS A 402 3.69 -13.39 11.19
N ARG A 403 3.89 -14.64 11.62
CA ARG A 403 3.51 -15.82 10.84
C ARG A 403 2.02 -15.82 10.48
N ARG A 404 1.13 -15.54 11.45
CA ARG A 404 -0.33 -15.51 11.24
C ARG A 404 -0.78 -14.40 10.29
N ARG A 405 -0.07 -13.26 10.28
CA ARG A 405 -0.32 -12.17 9.32
C ARG A 405 0.22 -12.49 7.93
N LEU A 406 1.43 -13.03 7.84
CA LEU A 406 2.12 -13.34 6.58
C LEU A 406 1.42 -14.43 5.78
N GLU A 407 0.97 -15.51 6.43
CA GLU A 407 0.39 -16.67 5.77
C GLU A 407 -0.78 -16.34 4.80
N PRO A 408 -1.85 -15.64 5.21
CA PRO A 408 -2.93 -15.26 4.29
C PRO A 408 -2.50 -14.25 3.23
N LEU A 409 -1.61 -13.30 3.56
CA LEU A 409 -1.12 -12.30 2.60
C LEU A 409 -0.29 -12.94 1.48
N HIS A 410 0.63 -13.85 1.84
CA HIS A 410 1.41 -14.63 0.89
C HIS A 410 0.53 -15.56 0.07
N ALA A 411 -0.48 -16.21 0.67
CA ALA A 411 -1.46 -17.01 -0.07
C ALA A 411 -2.23 -16.19 -1.11
N ALA A 412 -2.45 -14.90 -0.85
CA ALA A 412 -3.04 -13.95 -1.79
C ALA A 412 -2.03 -13.35 -2.80
N GLY A 413 -0.76 -13.76 -2.77
CA GLY A 413 0.30 -13.27 -3.66
C GLY A 413 0.79 -11.86 -3.33
N ILE A 414 0.61 -11.40 -2.09
CA ILE A 414 0.99 -10.06 -1.62
C ILE A 414 2.37 -10.13 -0.98
N ALA A 415 3.32 -9.31 -1.44
CA ALA A 415 4.63 -9.20 -0.80
C ALA A 415 4.53 -8.37 0.49
N CYS A 416 5.35 -8.71 1.48
CA CYS A 416 5.33 -8.11 2.81
C CYS A 416 6.69 -7.52 3.19
N ALA A 417 6.70 -6.23 3.53
CA ALA A 417 7.87 -5.54 4.08
C ALA A 417 7.67 -5.26 5.57
N VAL A 418 8.68 -5.49 6.39
CA VAL A 418 8.67 -5.10 7.81
C VAL A 418 9.64 -3.97 8.08
N HIS A 419 9.19 -2.97 8.83
CA HIS A 419 10.01 -1.83 9.23
C HIS A 419 10.90 -2.19 10.42
N LEU A 420 12.22 -2.20 10.21
CA LEU A 420 13.27 -2.42 11.21
C LEU A 420 14.29 -1.28 11.09
N ASP A 421 14.21 -0.30 11.98
CA ASP A 421 15.10 0.86 12.04
C ASP A 421 16.05 0.78 13.24
N GLY A 422 16.95 1.76 13.36
CA GLY A 422 17.90 1.82 14.47
C GLY A 422 18.84 0.61 14.52
N ALA A 423 18.76 -0.17 15.60
CA ALA A 423 19.56 -1.38 15.77
C ALA A 423 18.92 -2.59 15.04
N VAL A 424 19.71 -3.28 14.23
CA VAL A 424 19.21 -4.36 13.37
C VAL A 424 19.77 -5.74 13.72
N ARG A 425 20.88 -5.81 14.47
CA ARG A 425 21.70 -7.03 14.56
C ARG A 425 20.94 -8.23 15.11
N GLY A 426 20.07 -8.01 16.09
CA GLY A 426 19.30 -9.08 16.74
C GLY A 426 18.08 -9.54 15.96
N LEU A 427 17.36 -8.62 15.31
CA LEU A 427 16.09 -8.90 14.65
C LEU A 427 16.22 -9.23 13.17
N LEU A 428 17.21 -8.69 12.45
CA LEU A 428 17.39 -8.95 11.02
C LEU A 428 17.38 -10.44 10.64
N PRO A 429 18.17 -11.33 11.29
CA PRO A 429 18.11 -12.77 11.01
C PRO A 429 16.75 -13.41 11.34
N LYS A 430 16.06 -12.91 12.38
CA LYS A 430 14.76 -13.44 12.82
C LYS A 430 13.64 -13.09 11.84
N LEU A 431 13.62 -11.86 11.33
CA LEU A 431 12.64 -11.40 10.33
C LEU A 431 12.84 -12.11 8.99
N ALA A 432 14.10 -12.32 8.58
CA ALA A 432 14.42 -13.12 7.41
C ALA A 432 14.00 -14.59 7.55
N ALA A 433 14.16 -15.18 8.75
CA ALA A 433 13.68 -16.52 9.05
C ALA A 433 12.14 -16.60 9.03
N ALA A 434 11.46 -15.54 9.47
CA ALA A 434 10.00 -15.42 9.44
C ALA A 434 9.41 -15.25 8.03
N ARG A 435 10.26 -15.16 6.98
CA ARG A 435 9.88 -15.06 5.57
C ARG A 435 9.29 -13.72 5.14
N PHE A 436 9.66 -12.62 5.77
CA PHE A 436 9.41 -11.30 5.15
C PHE A 436 10.14 -11.20 3.80
N ASP A 437 9.44 -10.64 2.81
CA ASP A 437 9.98 -10.43 1.47
C ASP A 437 11.00 -9.29 1.47
N ALA A 438 10.77 -8.26 2.29
CA ALA A 438 11.70 -7.17 2.52
C ALA A 438 11.82 -6.81 4.00
N VAL A 439 13.02 -6.39 4.41
CA VAL A 439 13.23 -5.69 5.69
C VAL A 439 13.65 -4.26 5.35
N GLU A 440 12.79 -3.33 5.74
CA GLU A 440 12.83 -1.91 5.39
C GLU A 440 13.41 -1.07 6.52
N ALA A 441 13.89 0.14 6.19
CA ALA A 441 14.57 1.07 7.06
C ALA A 441 15.91 0.59 7.65
N LEU A 442 16.58 -0.38 7.01
CA LEU A 442 17.87 -0.90 7.50
C LEU A 442 18.89 0.23 7.67
N THR A 443 19.22 0.50 8.94
CA THR A 443 20.02 1.66 9.36
C THR A 443 21.45 1.21 9.69
N PRO A 444 22.44 1.39 8.80
CA PRO A 444 23.81 1.00 9.14
C PRO A 444 24.49 2.07 10.01
N HIS A 445 25.72 1.79 10.43
CA HIS A 445 26.62 2.82 10.93
C HIS A 445 26.66 4.05 9.97
N PRO A 446 26.76 5.28 10.52
CA PRO A 446 27.06 5.58 11.93
C PRO A 446 25.84 5.61 12.87
N ALA A 447 24.60 5.49 12.37
CA ALA A 447 23.41 5.61 13.20
C ALA A 447 22.99 4.29 13.86
N GLY A 448 23.05 3.17 13.12
CA GLY A 448 22.69 1.86 13.67
C GLY A 448 23.86 1.08 14.24
N ASP A 449 23.60 -0.17 14.60
CA ASP A 449 24.50 -1.06 15.34
C ASP A 449 25.31 -2.04 14.46
N ALA A 450 25.19 -1.94 13.13
CA ALA A 450 25.85 -2.81 12.18
C ALA A 450 26.32 -2.07 10.91
N THR A 451 27.38 -2.56 10.25
CA THR A 451 27.75 -2.10 8.91
C THR A 451 26.87 -2.75 7.83
N VAL A 452 26.91 -2.21 6.61
CA VAL A 452 26.23 -2.81 5.45
C VAL A 452 26.76 -4.21 5.10
N ASP A 453 28.05 -4.49 5.35
CA ASP A 453 28.66 -5.81 5.19
C ASP A 453 28.12 -6.81 6.23
N GLU A 454 28.01 -6.37 7.48
CA GLU A 454 27.46 -7.20 8.55
C GLU A 454 25.98 -7.50 8.30
N MET A 455 25.19 -6.52 7.86
CA MET A 455 23.79 -6.74 7.47
C MET A 455 23.66 -7.80 6.37
N ARG A 456 24.54 -7.75 5.35
CA ARG A 456 24.59 -8.79 4.29
C ARG A 456 24.85 -10.17 4.87
N ALA A 457 25.71 -10.29 5.88
CA ALA A 457 26.00 -11.55 6.53
C ALA A 457 24.86 -12.02 7.45
N LEU A 458 24.20 -11.09 8.14
CA LEU A 458 23.16 -11.35 9.15
C LEU A 458 21.84 -11.84 8.56
N ILE A 459 21.43 -11.36 7.37
CA ILE A 459 20.13 -11.69 6.78
C ILE A 459 19.90 -13.21 6.62
N GLY A 460 20.96 -14.01 6.52
CA GLY A 460 20.89 -15.47 6.67
C GLY A 460 20.15 -16.25 5.57
N ASN A 461 19.49 -15.58 4.62
CA ASN A 461 18.89 -16.20 3.43
C ASN A 461 19.36 -15.49 2.14
N ALA A 462 18.88 -15.88 0.96
CA ALA A 462 19.25 -15.25 -0.33
C ALA A 462 18.13 -14.39 -0.95
N SER A 463 16.90 -14.54 -0.47
CA SER A 463 15.69 -14.01 -1.12
C SER A 463 15.16 -12.73 -0.49
N THR A 464 15.35 -12.51 0.82
CA THR A 464 14.84 -11.31 1.49
C THR A 464 15.57 -10.07 0.96
N ILE A 465 14.78 -9.10 0.54
CA ILE A 465 15.21 -7.81 0.01
C ILE A 465 15.74 -6.98 1.18
N LEU A 466 16.99 -6.52 1.07
CA LEU A 466 17.53 -5.49 1.96
C LEU A 466 17.02 -4.13 1.46
N TRP A 467 16.24 -3.42 2.27
CA TRP A 467 15.74 -2.10 1.91
C TRP A 467 16.21 -1.06 2.92
N GLY A 468 17.00 -0.09 2.43
CA GLY A 468 17.55 1.01 3.22
C GLY A 468 19.02 1.21 2.89
N GLY A 469 19.85 1.27 3.92
CA GLY A 469 21.30 1.30 3.77
C GLY A 469 21.90 2.71 3.65
N VAL A 470 21.09 3.78 3.64
CA VAL A 470 21.56 5.17 3.70
C VAL A 470 21.02 5.84 4.96
N PRO A 471 21.80 5.92 6.06
CA PRO A 471 21.34 6.54 7.30
C PRO A 471 20.90 7.99 7.11
N GLY A 472 19.73 8.36 7.65
CA GLY A 472 19.22 9.74 7.58
C GLY A 472 20.20 10.79 8.13
N VAL A 473 20.99 10.43 9.14
CA VAL A 473 22.03 11.31 9.73
C VAL A 473 23.11 11.75 8.73
N LEU A 474 23.30 11.04 7.63
CA LEU A 474 24.27 11.42 6.59
C LEU A 474 23.80 12.59 5.73
N PHE A 475 22.52 12.95 5.79
CA PHE A 475 21.99 14.13 5.11
C PHE A 475 22.27 15.42 5.91
N ALA A 476 22.45 15.33 7.22
CA ALA A 476 22.60 16.50 8.10
C ALA A 476 24.08 16.93 8.26
N PRO A 477 24.35 18.23 8.53
CA PRO A 477 25.68 18.69 8.90
C PRO A 477 26.25 17.93 10.13
N PRO A 478 27.57 17.71 10.21
CA PRO A 478 28.62 18.17 9.31
C PRO A 478 28.90 17.21 8.14
N CYS A 479 28.02 16.24 7.85
CA CYS A 479 28.25 15.29 6.76
C CYS A 479 28.36 16.00 5.41
N THR A 480 29.33 15.56 4.59
CA THR A 480 29.58 16.12 3.27
C THR A 480 29.13 15.16 2.18
N TRP A 481 28.97 15.68 0.96
CA TRP A 481 28.66 14.85 -0.20
C TRP A 481 29.69 13.74 -0.40
N ASP A 482 30.98 13.99 -0.15
CA ASP A 482 32.00 12.94 -0.30
C ASP A 482 31.86 11.82 0.73
N ALA A 483 31.43 12.12 1.96
CA ALA A 483 31.14 11.10 2.96
C ALA A 483 29.89 10.29 2.57
N MET A 484 28.81 10.96 2.17
CA MET A 484 27.59 10.33 1.66
C MET A 484 27.89 9.44 0.44
N ARG A 485 28.62 9.95 -0.56
CA ARG A 485 28.98 9.21 -1.77
C ARG A 485 29.76 7.95 -1.45
N ARG A 486 30.79 8.02 -0.60
CA ARG A 486 31.57 6.84 -0.20
C ARG A 486 30.70 5.80 0.49
N HIS A 487 29.80 6.24 1.38
CA HIS A 487 28.86 5.35 2.05
C HIS A 487 27.94 4.65 1.05
N VAL A 488 27.32 5.40 0.14
CA VAL A 488 26.43 4.84 -0.89
C VAL A 488 27.19 3.89 -1.82
N GLU A 489 28.37 4.26 -2.32
CA GLU A 489 29.22 3.38 -3.14
C GLU A 489 29.54 2.07 -2.40
N HIS A 490 29.89 2.14 -1.11
CA HIS A 490 30.13 0.97 -0.27
C HIS A 490 28.87 0.12 -0.15
N THR A 491 27.71 0.70 0.18
CA THR A 491 26.43 -0.02 0.27
C THR A 491 26.13 -0.78 -1.03
N LEU A 492 26.29 -0.11 -2.17
CA LEU A 492 26.06 -0.72 -3.49
C LEU A 492 26.99 -1.91 -3.77
N ASP A 493 28.26 -1.79 -3.38
CA ASP A 493 29.24 -2.86 -3.57
C ASP A 493 29.03 -4.01 -2.58
N ALA A 494 28.73 -3.70 -1.31
CA ALA A 494 28.45 -4.67 -0.27
C ALA A 494 27.17 -5.47 -0.56
N TRP A 495 26.11 -4.87 -1.09
CA TRP A 495 24.85 -5.55 -1.37
C TRP A 495 24.74 -6.11 -2.79
N ARG A 496 25.77 -5.91 -3.62
CA ARG A 496 25.84 -6.45 -4.99
C ARG A 496 25.51 -7.95 -5.05
N GLY A 497 24.75 -8.32 -6.09
CA GLY A 497 24.38 -9.71 -6.38
C GLY A 497 23.28 -10.27 -5.47
N ARG A 498 22.61 -9.43 -4.69
CA ARG A 498 21.46 -9.78 -3.86
C ARG A 498 20.26 -8.91 -4.22
N PRO A 499 19.02 -9.33 -3.90
CA PRO A 499 17.87 -8.44 -3.97
C PRO A 499 18.02 -7.33 -2.93
N PHE A 500 18.02 -6.07 -3.38
CA PHE A 500 18.01 -4.91 -2.49
C PHE A 500 17.38 -3.69 -3.14
N MET A 501 16.90 -2.78 -2.30
CA MET A 501 16.44 -1.44 -2.64
C MET A 501 17.28 -0.45 -1.84
N LEU A 502 17.92 0.50 -2.53
CA LEU A 502 18.60 1.56 -1.81
C LEU A 502 17.53 2.49 -1.25
N GLY A 503 17.64 2.86 0.02
CA GLY A 503 16.75 3.84 0.59
C GLY A 503 17.34 4.60 1.75
N VAL A 504 16.72 5.74 2.04
CA VAL A 504 16.96 6.42 3.31
C VAL A 504 16.47 5.50 4.42
N ALA A 505 17.34 5.20 5.37
CA ALA A 505 16.97 4.41 6.53
C ALA A 505 16.13 5.30 7.45
N ASP A 506 14.84 4.97 7.53
CA ASP A 506 13.77 5.78 8.11
C ASP A 506 13.48 7.05 7.29
N GLN A 507 13.93 8.24 7.71
CA GLN A 507 13.54 9.52 7.09
C GLN A 507 14.71 10.50 6.90
N VAL A 508 14.55 11.43 5.95
CA VAL A 508 15.46 12.60 5.83
C VAL A 508 15.09 13.64 6.89
N SER A 509 16.06 14.06 7.72
CA SER A 509 15.83 15.02 8.80
C SER A 509 15.55 16.46 8.29
N PRO A 510 14.86 17.31 9.06
CA PRO A 510 14.57 18.71 8.73
C PRO A 510 15.77 19.59 8.36
N ASP A 511 16.95 19.28 8.88
CA ASP A 511 18.21 19.98 8.63
C ASP A 511 19.06 19.31 7.53
N GLY A 512 18.55 18.24 6.92
CA GLY A 512 19.23 17.50 5.87
C GLY A 512 19.37 18.26 4.56
N ASP A 513 20.51 18.08 3.87
CA ASP A 513 20.74 18.56 2.51
C ASP A 513 19.98 17.66 1.51
N ILE A 514 18.77 18.09 1.17
CA ILE A 514 17.89 17.40 0.20
C ILE A 514 18.53 17.21 -1.17
N THR A 515 19.56 18.01 -1.54
CA THR A 515 20.24 17.86 -2.83
C THR A 515 21.01 16.55 -2.95
N PHE A 516 21.33 15.89 -1.83
CA PHE A 516 21.94 14.57 -1.83
C PHE A 516 21.04 13.51 -2.50
N CYS A 517 19.70 13.64 -2.42
CA CYS A 517 18.79 12.74 -3.13
C CYS A 517 19.05 12.75 -4.64
N ARG A 518 19.16 13.93 -5.26
CA ARG A 518 19.47 14.08 -6.69
C ARG A 518 20.84 13.54 -7.05
N ARG A 519 21.83 13.78 -6.20
CA ARG A 519 23.21 13.31 -6.44
C ARG A 519 23.32 11.79 -6.32
N ILE A 520 22.59 11.17 -5.39
CA ILE A 520 22.46 9.71 -5.29
C ILE A 520 21.77 9.15 -6.54
N ALA A 521 20.66 9.75 -6.99
CA ALA A 521 19.99 9.35 -8.21
C ALA A 521 20.95 9.38 -9.43
N ALA A 522 21.71 10.47 -9.59
CA ALA A 522 22.71 10.59 -10.66
C ALA A 522 23.85 9.56 -10.54
N LEU A 523 24.29 9.24 -9.31
CA LEU A 523 25.29 8.19 -9.05
C LEU A 523 24.78 6.80 -9.48
N LEU A 524 23.51 6.50 -9.24
CA LEU A 524 22.89 5.24 -9.64
C LEU A 524 22.69 5.13 -11.15
N GLU A 525 22.43 6.24 -11.84
CA GLU A 525 22.29 6.26 -13.31
C GLU A 525 23.62 6.10 -14.05
N ALA A 526 24.73 6.46 -13.42
CA ALA A 526 26.06 6.34 -13.99
C ALA A 526 26.67 4.92 -13.87
N ARG A 527 26.03 4.02 -13.11
CA ARG A 527 26.43 2.62 -12.91
C ARG A 527 25.58 1.69 -13.76
#